data_AF-A0A0E4GVZ2-F1
#
_entry.id   AF-A0A0E4GVZ2-F1
#
_cell.length_a   1.000
_cell.length_b   1.000
_cell.length_c   1.000
_cell.angle_alpha   90.00
_cell.angle_beta   90.00
_cell.angle_gamma   90.00
#
_symmetry.space_group_name_H-M   'P 1'
#
loop_
_entity.id
_entity.type
_entity.pdbx_description
1 polymer ?
#
loop_
_entity_poly.entity_id
_entity_poly.type
_entity_poly.pdbx_seq_one_letter_code
_entity_poly.pdbx_strand_id
1 'polypeptide(L)'
;MKRCIVGGLGAVLVAAGLLTTAPPASAGCQYGGPVISKCDGPIAPDGTWERCVVTHNLVPNGASSYFVPERTCNMMGPGGFDPHIDG
;
A
#
# COMPACT_ATOMS: atom_id res chain seq x y z
N MET A 1 -37.98 -20.45 -20.68
CA MET A 1 -36.62 -20.85 -21.12
C MET A 1 -35.79 -19.66 -21.64
N LYS A 2 -36.20 -18.96 -22.71
CA LYS A 2 -35.41 -17.85 -23.31
C LYS A 2 -35.19 -16.63 -22.38
N ARG A 3 -36.18 -16.28 -21.55
CA ARG A 3 -36.10 -15.14 -20.60
C ARG A 3 -35.13 -15.39 -19.42
N CYS A 4 -34.99 -16.64 -18.98
CA CYS A 4 -34.07 -17.02 -17.90
C CYS A 4 -32.61 -16.94 -18.35
N ILE A 5 -32.33 -17.25 -19.62
CA ILE A 5 -31.00 -17.16 -20.22
C ILE A 5 -30.55 -15.68 -20.34
N VAL A 6 -31.45 -14.80 -20.80
CA VAL A 6 -31.16 -13.35 -20.91
C VAL A 6 -30.93 -12.73 -19.53
N GLY A 7 -31.75 -13.09 -18.52
CA GLY A 7 -31.53 -12.63 -17.15
C GLY A 7 -30.21 -13.14 -16.54
N GLY A 8 -29.87 -14.41 -16.78
CA GLY A 8 -28.62 -15.01 -16.31
C GLY A 8 -27.38 -14.37 -16.94
N LEU A 9 -27.38 -14.13 -18.26
CA LEU A 9 -26.28 -13.44 -18.94
C LEU A 9 -26.14 -11.99 -18.46
N GLY A 10 -27.25 -11.28 -18.23
CA GLY A 10 -27.23 -9.92 -17.70
C GLY A 10 -26.56 -9.86 -16.32
N ALA A 11 -26.88 -10.79 -15.43
CA ALA A 11 -26.28 -10.84 -14.10
C ALA A 11 -24.77 -11.15 -14.14
N VAL A 12 -24.33 -12.06 -15.02
CA VAL A 12 -22.90 -12.40 -15.19
C VAL A 12 -22.11 -11.22 -15.75
N LEU A 13 -22.63 -10.50 -16.73
CA LEU A 13 -21.96 -9.34 -17.33
C LEU A 13 -21.80 -8.19 -16.34
N VAL A 14 -22.82 -7.94 -15.51
CA VAL A 14 -22.75 -6.90 -14.45
C VAL A 14 -21.75 -7.31 -13.37
N ALA A 15 -21.76 -8.56 -12.92
CA ALA A 15 -20.80 -9.06 -11.94
C ALA A 15 -19.35 -9.01 -12.46
N ALA A 16 -19.13 -9.37 -13.72
CA ALA A 16 -17.81 -9.31 -14.35
C ALA A 16 -17.30 -7.86 -14.48
N GLY A 17 -18.18 -6.91 -14.82
CA GLY A 17 -17.82 -5.48 -14.92
C GLY A 17 -17.47 -4.82 -13.59
N LEU A 18 -18.02 -5.31 -12.48
CA LEU A 18 -17.70 -4.79 -11.14
C LEU A 18 -16.30 -5.22 -10.65
N LEU A 19 -15.81 -6.38 -11.10
CA LEU A 19 -14.49 -6.88 -10.72
C LEU A 19 -13.34 -6.14 -11.42
N THR A 20 -13.59 -5.58 -12.62
CA THR A 20 -12.55 -4.85 -13.38
C THR A 20 -12.44 -3.38 -13.03
N THR A 21 -13.41 -2.83 -12.29
CA THR A 21 -13.46 -1.40 -11.92
C THR A 21 -13.15 -1.14 -10.45
N ALA A 22 -12.86 -2.18 -9.67
CA ALA A 22 -12.46 -2.00 -8.29
C ALA A 22 -11.14 -1.20 -8.22
N PRO A 23 -11.08 -0.10 -7.44
CA PRO A 23 -9.83 0.60 -7.23
C PRO A 23 -8.83 -0.33 -6.54
N PRO A 24 -7.54 -0.22 -6.86
CA PRO A 24 -6.52 -1.04 -6.21
C PRO A 24 -6.54 -0.78 -4.70
N ALA A 25 -6.43 -1.87 -3.92
CA ALA A 25 -6.47 -1.77 -2.46
C ALA A 25 -5.28 -0.94 -1.96
N SER A 26 -5.56 0.08 -1.14
CA SER A 26 -4.55 0.85 -0.41
C SER A 26 -4.82 0.72 1.08
N ALA A 27 -3.79 0.38 1.87
CA ALA A 27 -3.93 0.20 3.31
C ALA A 27 -3.88 1.53 4.10
N GLY A 28 -3.68 2.66 3.43
CA GLY A 28 -3.57 3.97 4.07
C GLY A 28 -2.27 4.13 4.88
N CYS A 29 -2.26 5.13 5.77
CA CYS A 29 -1.11 5.43 6.63
C CYS A 29 -1.37 5.03 8.08
N GLN A 30 -0.44 4.28 8.66
CA GLN A 30 -0.32 4.06 10.09
C GLN A 30 0.62 5.08 10.71
N TYR A 31 0.27 5.57 11.90
CA TYR A 31 1.05 6.57 12.63
C TYR A 31 1.39 6.06 14.02
N GLY A 32 2.56 6.47 14.53
CA GLY A 32 3.05 6.09 15.85
C GLY A 32 3.84 4.77 15.88
N GLY A 33 4.40 4.46 17.06
CA GLY A 33 5.34 3.36 17.24
C GLY A 33 6.79 3.80 16.97
N PRO A 34 7.66 2.91 16.44
CA PRO A 34 9.08 3.22 16.21
C PRO A 34 9.33 4.18 15.04
N VAL A 35 8.30 4.52 14.26
CA VAL A 35 8.38 5.38 13.08
C VAL A 35 7.32 6.48 13.19
N ILE A 36 7.54 7.61 12.51
CA ILE A 36 6.60 8.74 12.49
C ILE A 36 5.33 8.35 11.73
N SER A 37 5.50 7.77 10.54
CA SER A 37 4.39 7.26 9.73
C SER A 37 4.85 6.13 8.82
N LYS A 38 3.97 5.19 8.54
CA LYS A 38 4.15 4.12 7.55
C LYS A 38 2.93 4.07 6.65
N CYS A 39 3.12 4.31 5.35
CA CYS A 39 2.04 4.34 4.37
C CYS A 39 2.29 3.29 3.30
N ASP A 40 1.25 2.52 2.97
CA ASP A 40 1.29 1.55 1.87
C ASP A 40 0.49 2.10 0.68
N GLY A 41 1.16 2.16 -0.46
CA GLY A 41 0.56 2.45 -1.76
C GLY A 41 -0.36 1.34 -2.24
N PRO A 42 -0.96 1.50 -3.43
CA PRO A 42 -1.84 0.49 -3.98
C PRO A 42 -1.11 -0.81 -4.29
N ILE A 43 -1.75 -1.95 -4.03
CA ILE A 43 -1.22 -3.26 -4.40
C ILE A 43 -1.41 -3.48 -5.91
N ALA A 44 -0.31 -3.75 -6.61
CA ALA A 44 -0.27 -4.06 -8.03
C ALA A 44 -0.76 -5.51 -8.31
N PRO A 45 -1.13 -5.84 -9.55
CA PRO A 45 -1.66 -7.16 -9.90
C PRO A 45 -0.70 -8.33 -9.64
N ASP A 46 0.60 -8.05 -9.60
CA ASP A 46 1.66 -9.02 -9.26
C ASP A 46 1.83 -9.21 -7.74
N GLY A 47 1.02 -8.53 -6.93
CA GLY A 47 1.04 -8.59 -5.47
C GLY A 47 2.11 -7.69 -4.83
N THR A 48 2.79 -6.85 -5.60
CA THR A 48 3.75 -5.87 -5.07
C THR A 48 3.07 -4.58 -4.64
N TRP A 49 3.64 -3.85 -3.70
CA TRP A 49 3.19 -2.49 -3.36
C TRP A 49 4.36 -1.63 -2.88
N GLU A 50 4.25 -0.31 -3.00
CA GLU A 50 5.25 0.59 -2.41
C GLU A 50 4.90 0.87 -0.95
N ARG A 51 5.87 0.71 -0.04
CA ARG A 51 5.76 1.15 1.35
C ARG A 51 6.70 2.30 1.60
N CYS A 52 6.16 3.41 2.09
CA CYS A 52 6.94 4.56 2.53
C CYS A 52 6.90 4.69 4.05
N VAL A 53 8.08 4.69 4.66
CA VAL A 53 8.28 4.86 6.10
C VAL A 53 8.93 6.21 6.33
N VAL A 54 8.44 6.95 7.33
CA VAL A 54 9.05 8.18 7.79
C VAL A 54 9.62 7.96 9.18
N THR A 55 10.92 8.17 9.36
CA THR A 55 11.62 7.99 10.63
C THR A 55 12.20 9.28 11.15
N HIS A 56 12.64 9.25 12.41
CA HIS A 56 13.34 10.36 13.06
C HIS A 56 14.85 10.17 12.90
N ASN A 57 15.47 10.93 12.00
CA ASN A 57 16.92 10.92 11.81
C ASN A 57 17.55 11.99 12.72
N LEU A 58 18.51 11.59 13.57
CA LEU A 58 19.19 12.52 14.48
C LEU A 58 20.37 13.17 13.75
N VAL A 59 20.29 14.49 13.55
CA VAL A 59 21.34 15.25 12.89
C VAL A 59 22.16 16.02 13.93
N PRO A 60 23.48 15.78 14.02
CA PRO A 60 24.34 16.59 14.87
C PRO A 60 24.52 18.00 14.29
N ASN A 61 24.50 19.01 15.16
CA ASN A 61 24.71 20.40 14.77
C ASN A 61 25.49 21.16 15.87
N GLY A 62 26.79 21.33 15.64
CA GLY A 62 27.67 21.95 16.62
C GLY A 62 27.66 21.19 17.95
N ALA A 63 27.28 21.88 19.03
CA ALA A 63 27.19 21.32 20.38
C ALA A 63 25.81 20.71 20.73
N SER A 64 24.89 20.61 19.77
CA SER A 64 23.54 20.07 19.97
C SER A 64 23.16 19.10 18.84
N SER A 65 21.94 18.58 18.89
CA SER A 65 21.34 17.73 17.85
C SER A 65 19.85 18.01 17.72
N TYR A 66 19.29 17.71 16.55
CA TYR A 66 17.85 17.78 16.32
C TYR A 66 17.41 16.62 15.44
N PHE A 67 16.15 16.22 15.61
CA PHE A 67 15.55 15.20 14.76
C PHE A 67 14.96 15.84 13.50
N VAL A 68 15.21 15.23 12.36
CA VAL A 68 14.55 15.54 11.08
C VAL A 68 13.76 14.33 10.60
N PRO A 69 12.59 14.54 9.98
CA PRO A 69 11.86 13.45 9.34
C PRO A 69 12.60 13.00 8.09
N GLU A 70 12.88 11.71 7.99
CA GLU A 70 13.47 11.09 6.80
C GLU A 70 12.47 10.10 6.20
N ARG A 71 12.18 10.22 4.89
CA ARG A 71 11.23 9.36 4.17
C ARG A 71 11.99 8.37 3.28
N THR A 72 11.73 7.08 3.47
CA THR A 72 12.27 6.01 2.62
C THR A 72 11.11 5.20 2.06
N CYS A 73 11.12 4.94 0.76
CA CYS A 73 10.11 4.12 0.08
C CYS A 73 10.76 2.88 -0.53
N ASN A 74 10.18 1.71 -0.27
CA ASN A 74 10.66 0.43 -0.77
C ASN A 74 9.51 -0.36 -1.39
N MET A 75 9.85 -1.22 -2.35
CA MET A 75 8.90 -2.16 -2.93
C MET A 75 8.77 -3.40 -2.06
N MET A 76 7.54 -3.69 -1.70
CA MET A 76 7.11 -4.80 -0.85
C MET A 76 6.41 -5.86 -1.71
N GLY A 77 6.28 -7.08 -1.19
CA GLY A 77 5.55 -8.17 -1.87
C GLY A 77 6.37 -9.47 -1.92
N PRO A 78 5.99 -10.44 -2.76
CA PRO A 78 6.72 -11.69 -2.90
C PRO A 78 8.14 -11.42 -3.41
N GLY A 79 9.13 -11.48 -2.51
CA GLY A 79 10.53 -11.14 -2.79
C GLY A 79 10.93 -9.68 -2.50
N GLY A 80 10.01 -8.85 -2.00
CA GLY A 80 10.31 -7.51 -1.52
C GLY A 80 10.92 -7.52 -0.11
N PHE A 81 11.75 -6.53 0.20
CA PHE A 81 12.46 -6.40 1.47
C PHE A 81 12.04 -5.12 2.19
N ASP A 82 11.69 -5.22 3.48
CA ASP A 82 11.42 -4.07 4.33
C ASP A 82 12.56 -3.85 5.32
N PRO A 83 13.51 -2.96 5.03
CA PRO A 83 14.64 -2.71 5.94
C PRO A 83 14.20 -2.18 7.32
N HIS A 84 12.96 -1.75 7.50
CA HIS A 84 12.45 -1.25 8.78
C HIS A 84 11.75 -2.31 9.64
N ILE A 85 11.40 -3.47 9.07
CA ILE A 85 10.81 -4.59 9.81
C ILE A 85 11.81 -5.74 9.94
N ASP A 86 12.61 -5.98 8.90
CA ASP A 86 13.49 -7.14 8.77
C ASP A 86 14.90 -6.92 9.38
N GLY A 87 15.03 -5.94 10.27
CA GLY A 87 16.28 -5.60 10.97
C GLY A 87 16.90 -6.77 11.72
#